data_AF-A0A7V9BH05-F1
#
_entry.id   AF-A0A7V9BH05-F1
#
_cell.length_a   1.000
_cell.length_b   1.000
_cell.length_c   1.000
_cell.angle_alpha   90.00
_cell.angle_beta   90.00
_cell.angle_gamma   90.00
#
_symmetry.space_group_name_H-M   'P 1'
#
loop_
_entity.id
_entity.type
_entity.pdbx_description
1 polymer ?
#
loop_
_entity_poly.entity_id
_entity_poly.type
_entity_poly.pdbx_seq_one_letter_code
_entity_poly.pdbx_strand_id
1 'polypeptide(L)' 'DRFRELAGMGTQPIWLRDGRHVLFRRERALYVASIDGKEVTEVLSTAPDMIHSFTISRDNRTLYLAVSTSEADIWVASVR' A
#
# COMPACT_ATOMS: atom_id res chain seq x y z
N ASP A 1 23.23 18.57 -4.29
CA ASP A 1 22.33 17.71 -3.51
C ASP A 1 22.23 16.33 -4.13
N ARG A 2 22.42 15.26 -3.33
CA ARG A 2 22.32 13.87 -3.81
C ARG A 2 20.98 13.28 -3.40
N PHE A 3 20.25 12.72 -4.37
CA PHE A 3 19.07 11.90 -4.11
C PHE A 3 19.49 10.47 -3.79
N ARG A 4 18.72 9.78 -2.94
CA ARG A 4 18.86 8.35 -2.69
C ARG A 4 17.51 7.67 -2.88
N GLU A 5 17.54 6.54 -3.57
CA GLU A 5 16.41 5.63 -3.71
C GLU A 5 16.19 4.84 -2.41
N LEU A 6 14.97 4.87 -1.87
CA LEU A 6 14.59 4.13 -0.66
C LEU A 6 13.97 2.77 -0.98
N ALA A 7 13.25 2.70 -2.10
CA ALA A 7 12.63 1.50 -2.62
C ALA A 7 12.52 1.61 -4.14
N GLY A 8 12.87 0.55 -4.87
CA GLY A 8 12.89 0.57 -6.34
C GLY A 8 11.53 0.62 -7.02
N MET A 9 10.44 0.55 -6.26
CA MET A 9 9.09 0.79 -6.75
C MET A 9 8.13 1.08 -5.61
N GLY A 10 7.12 1.92 -5.86
CA GLY A 10 6.11 2.29 -4.88
C GLY A 10 5.35 3.56 -5.27
N THR A 11 4.20 3.78 -4.63
CA THR A 11 3.35 4.97 -4.81
C THR A 11 2.77 5.42 -3.48
N GLN A 12 2.24 6.65 -3.43
CA GLN A 12 1.57 7.24 -2.26
C GLN A 12 2.42 7.18 -0.98
N PRO A 13 3.64 7.75 -0.96
CA PRO A 13 4.48 7.72 0.24
C PRO A 13 3.90 8.60 1.36
N ILE A 14 3.96 8.09 2.59
CA ILE A 14 3.62 8.81 3.82
C ILE A 14 4.78 8.66 4.80
N TRP A 15 5.33 9.78 5.25
CA TRP A 15 6.33 9.79 6.31
C TRP A 15 5.70 9.41 7.65
N LEU A 16 6.30 8.45 8.34
CA LEU A 16 5.94 8.14 9.71
C LEU A 16 6.54 9.16 10.67
N ARG A 17 5.92 9.30 11.84
CA ARG A 17 6.33 10.25 12.88
C ARG A 17 7.75 10.14 13.41
N ASP A 18 8.36 8.97 13.31
CA ASP A 18 9.75 8.78 13.71
C ASP A 18 10.74 9.51 12.78
N GLY A 19 10.28 10.01 11.63
CA GLY A 19 11.11 10.67 10.62
C GLY A 19 12.14 9.76 9.97
N ARG A 20 12.07 8.46 10.22
CA ARG A 20 13.03 7.44 9.77
C ARG A 20 12.39 6.44 8.83
N HIS A 21 11.07 6.36 8.81
CA HIS A 21 10.35 5.39 8.01
C HIS A 21 9.33 6.05 7.08
N VAL A 22 9.15 5.43 5.92
CA VAL A 22 8.16 5.78 4.92
C VAL A 22 7.24 4.59 4.71
N LEU A 23 5.94 4.78 4.96
CA LEU A 23 4.90 3.85 4.54
C LEU A 23 4.53 4.16 3.08
N PHE A 24 4.44 3.15 2.24
CA PHE A 24 4.08 3.33 0.83
C PHE A 24 3.32 2.12 0.30
N ARG A 25 2.58 2.31 -0.78
CA ARG A 25 1.89 1.22 -1.49
C ARG A 25 2.80 0.66 -2.58
N ARG A 26 2.89 -0.66 -2.67
CA ARG A 26 3.44 -1.40 -3.80
C ARG A 26 2.49 -2.53 -4.15
N GLU A 27 1.97 -2.51 -5.37
CA GLU A 27 0.95 -3.45 -5.84
C GLU A 27 -0.23 -3.57 -4.85
N ARG A 28 -0.52 -4.79 -4.35
CA ARG A 28 -1.65 -5.10 -3.46
C ARG A 28 -1.35 -4.97 -1.98
N ALA A 29 -0.20 -4.38 -1.64
CA ALA A 29 0.31 -4.36 -0.29
C ALA A 29 0.90 -2.99 0.08
N LEU A 30 0.98 -2.76 1.39
CA LEU A 30 1.70 -1.66 1.98
C LEU A 30 3.03 -2.15 2.55
N TYR A 31 4.04 -1.31 2.38
CA TYR A 31 5.40 -1.55 2.82
C TYR A 31 5.90 -0.38 3.65
N VAL A 32 6.80 -0.67 4.57
CA VAL A 32 7.57 0.34 5.30
C VAL A 32 9.03 0.23 4.86
N ALA A 33 9.59 1.34 4.38
CA ALA A 33 11.01 1.46 4.10
C ALA A 33 11.69 2.33 5.15
N SER A 34 12.88 1.92 5.58
CA SER A 34 13.78 2.81 6.30
C SER A 34 14.39 3.83 5.33
N ILE A 35 14.27 5.13 5.64
CA ILE A 35 15.48 5.89 5.98
C ILE A 35 16.73 5.51 5.19
N ASP A 36 17.53 4.67 5.83
CA ASP A 36 18.85 4.26 5.39
C ASP A 36 18.88 3.34 4.17
N GLY A 37 17.72 2.98 3.60
CA GLY A 37 17.57 2.13 2.42
C GLY A 37 17.94 0.66 2.66
N LYS A 38 18.14 0.25 3.93
CA LYS A 38 18.59 -1.09 4.27
C LYS A 38 17.45 -2.06 4.54
N GLU A 39 16.26 -1.54 4.80
CA GLU A 39 15.10 -2.34 5.19
C GLU A 39 13.85 -1.87 4.44
N VAL A 40 13.17 -2.83 3.81
CA VAL A 40 11.85 -2.67 3.19
C VAL A 40 11.01 -3.87 3.59
N THR A 41 9.97 -3.62 4.39
CA THR A 41 9.18 -4.68 5.03
C THR A 41 7.72 -4.55 4.62
N GLU A 42 7.10 -5.64 4.18
CA GLU A 42 5.65 -5.68 3.97
C GLU A 42 4.93 -5.65 5.32
N VAL A 43 3.95 -4.76 5.48
CA VAL A 43 3.20 -4.61 6.74
C VAL A 43 1.73 -5.01 6.62
N LEU A 44 1.19 -5.01 5.40
CA LEU A 44 -0.19 -5.41 5.13
C LEU A 44 -0.34 -5.78 3.67
N SER A 45 -0.97 -6.93 3.41
CA SER A 45 -1.41 -7.33 2.08
C SER A 45 -2.93 -7.42 2.05
N THR A 46 -3.52 -6.98 0.93
CA THR A 46 -4.97 -7.09 0.66
C THR A 46 -5.25 -8.08 -0.47
N ALA A 47 -4.27 -8.86 -0.91
CA ALA A 47 -4.46 -9.82 -2.00
C ALA A 47 -5.64 -10.78 -1.71
N PRO A 48 -6.53 -11.03 -2.69
CA PRO A 48 -6.40 -10.68 -4.11
C PRO A 48 -6.80 -9.24 -4.48
N ASP A 49 -7.38 -8.49 -3.54
CA ASP A 49 -7.96 -7.17 -3.76
C ASP A 49 -6.92 -6.06 -3.89
N MET A 50 -7.38 -4.87 -4.31
CA MET A 50 -6.51 -3.74 -4.60
C MET A 50 -6.69 -2.57 -3.64
N ILE A 51 -5.59 -2.06 -3.10
CA ILE A 51 -5.57 -0.81 -2.31
C ILE A 51 -5.67 0.38 -3.26
N HIS A 52 -6.85 1.01 -3.31
CA HIS A 52 -7.06 2.22 -4.11
C HIS A 52 -6.40 3.44 -3.47
N SER A 53 -6.61 3.62 -2.16
CA SER A 53 -6.02 4.69 -1.37
C SER A 53 -5.90 4.29 0.10
N PHE A 54 -4.95 4.89 0.81
CA PHE A 54 -4.80 4.70 2.24
C PHE A 54 -4.34 5.98 2.92
N THR A 55 -4.57 6.06 4.22
CA THR A 55 -3.98 7.08 5.11
C THR A 55 -3.78 6.49 6.50
N ILE A 56 -2.91 7.10 7.30
CA ILE A 56 -2.62 6.67 8.66
C ILE A 56 -3.02 7.75 9.65
N SER A 57 -3.52 7.34 10.82
CA SER A 57 -3.84 8.25 11.91
C SER A 57 -2.60 9.00 12.35
N ARG A 58 -2.85 10.17 12.92
CA ARG A 58 -1.79 11.05 13.41
C ARG A 58 -0.96 10.39 14.51
N ASP A 59 -1.32 9.30 15.17
CA ASP A 59 -0.47 8.60 16.14
C ASP A 59 0.22 7.34 15.57
N ASN A 60 0.12 7.12 14.25
CA ASN A 60 0.60 5.94 13.52
C ASN A 60 -0.03 4.61 13.96
N ARG A 61 -1.15 4.61 14.70
CA ARG A 61 -1.75 3.37 15.24
C ARG A 61 -2.91 2.82 14.43
N THR A 62 -3.55 3.65 13.61
CA THR A 62 -4.73 3.27 12.84
C THR A 62 -4.51 3.55 11.37
N LEU A 63 -4.64 2.51 10.55
CA LEU A 63 -4.58 2.61 9.11
C LEU A 63 -6.00 2.60 8.53
N TYR A 64 -6.31 3.55 7.67
CA TYR A 64 -7.57 3.63 6.93
C TYR A 64 -7.29 3.28 5.47
N LEU A 65 -8.06 2.33 4.92
CA LEU A 65 -7.90 1.87 3.55
C LEU A 65 -9.22 1.95 2.78
N ALA A 66 -9.14 2.32 1.51
CA ALA A 66 -10.16 2.02 0.52
C ALA A 66 -9.66 0.85 -0.32
N VAL A 67 -10.34 -0.28 -0.22
CA VAL A 67 -10.02 -1.50 -0.96
C VAL A 67 -11.06 -1.70 -2.07
N SER A 68 -10.59 -1.91 -3.30
CA SER A 68 -11.42 -2.29 -4.43
C SER A 68 -11.47 -3.81 -4.50
N THR A 69 -12.63 -4.36 -4.18
CA THR A 69 -12.95 -5.78 -4.35
C THR A 69 -13.55 -5.98 -5.73
N SER A 70 -12.96 -6.84 -6.56
CA SER A 70 -13.61 -7.23 -7.81
C SER A 70 -14.52 -8.42 -7.52
N GLU A 71 -15.82 -8.19 -7.53
CA GLU A 71 -16.81 -9.26 -7.60
C GLU A 71 -17.31 -9.34 -9.03
N ALA A 72 -17.22 -10.53 -9.63
CA ALA A 72 -17.70 -10.79 -10.98
C ALA A 72 -18.51 -12.07 -10.98
N ASP A 73 -19.81 -11.94 -11.24
CA ASP A 73 -20.69 -13.08 -11.46
C ASP A 73 -20.82 -13.37 -12.96
N ILE A 74 -20.67 -14.64 -13.33
CA ILE A 74 -20.95 -15.10 -14.70
C ILE A 74 -22.31 -15.81 -14.68
N TRP A 75 -23.26 -15.27 -15.44
CA TRP A 75 -24.59 -15.84 -15.59
C TRP A 75 -24.75 -16.47 -16.98
N VAL A 76 -25.44 -17.62 -17.04
CA VAL A 76 -25.85 -18.24 -18.30
C VAL A 76 -27.35 -18.03 -18.50
N ALA A 77 -27.77 -17.64 -19.70
CA ALA A 77 -29.17 -17.54 -20.08
C ALA A 77 -29.40 -18.19 -21.44
N SER A 78 -30.51 -18.90 -21.57
CA SER A 78 -30.96 -19.48 -22.84
C SER A 78 -31.87 -18.50 -23.56
N VAL A 79 -31.58 -18.21 -24.82
CA VAL A 79 -32.47 -17.44 -25.68
C VAL A 79 -33.49 -18.41 -26.30
N ARG A 80 -34.77 -18.07 -26.24
CA ARG A 80 -35.84 -18.75 -26.98
C ARG A 80 -36.18 -17.94 -28.23
#